data_AF-A0A6J7ZMB8-F1
#
_entry.id   AF-A0A6J7ZMB8-F1
#
_cell.length_a   1.000
_cell.length_b   1.000
_cell.length_c   1.000
_cell.angle_alpha   90.00
_cell.angle_beta   90.00
_cell.angle_gamma   90.00
#
_symmetry.space_group_name_H-M   'P 1'
#
loop_
_entity.id
_entity.type
_entity.pdbx_description
1 polymer ?
#
loop_
_entity_poly.entity_id
_entity_poly.type
_entity_poly.pdbx_seq_one_letter_code
_entity_poly.pdbx_strand_id
1 'polypeptide(L)'
;MSTNRKKRTTPATRNTSAISDKVKVTVSLTADSAQQVEALAKELGVSKSELFERLTKEHLNQATPGEETTATLNVESSAPATDDTALKQEIEAQANTIQELKQQLTQTIAVQTYQTLKQEAEQQKQTIADLQQQLENKVTQTVDKETYQALQETSKEQESTIAQLQTQLNRIPELEQQLTTTIPAETYQALQSQLEQEQNTILQLNQRLETLEKEVEKSNSSLAELQVKQGRIAELEAKLSHSISEDNYHNLEYLCATQKKQMATLEQKLASLISTKTQHQGTASYDALKNYLQEQDDLINVLEKRVLELHGLASFGESQLSKWRNRTFNG
;
A
#
# COMPACT_ATOMS: atom_id res chain seq x y z
N MET A 1 -1.18 7.19 -6.69
CA MET A 1 -0.16 7.37 -7.74
C MET A 1 -0.08 6.08 -8.54
N SER A 2 -0.96 5.96 -9.55
CA SER A 2 -1.05 4.79 -10.42
C SER A 2 -0.27 5.06 -11.70
N THR A 3 0.71 4.22 -12.03
CA THR A 3 1.34 4.25 -13.36
C THR A 3 1.32 2.87 -13.98
N ASN A 4 0.30 2.68 -14.80
CA ASN A 4 0.18 1.68 -15.87
C ASN A 4 1.45 1.64 -16.73
N ARG A 5 2.02 0.45 -16.96
CA ARG A 5 2.99 0.25 -18.06
C ARG A 5 2.45 -0.78 -19.06
N LYS A 6 2.25 -0.25 -20.26
CA LYS A 6 1.64 -0.83 -21.46
C LYS A 6 2.32 -2.11 -21.94
N LYS A 7 1.47 -3.05 -22.38
CA LYS A 7 1.79 -4.24 -23.20
C LYS A 7 2.58 -3.84 -24.45
N ARG A 8 3.64 -4.60 -24.75
CA ARG A 8 4.46 -4.49 -25.96
C ARG A 8 4.00 -5.54 -26.96
N THR A 9 3.28 -5.12 -27.99
CA THR A 9 2.89 -5.93 -29.15
C THR A 9 3.99 -5.79 -30.21
N THR A 10 4.52 -6.91 -30.70
CA THR A 10 5.45 -7.01 -31.84
C THR A 10 4.69 -6.88 -33.17
N PRO A 11 5.23 -6.17 -34.19
CA PRO A 11 4.67 -6.19 -35.53
C PRO A 11 5.31 -7.30 -36.37
N ALA A 12 4.48 -8.09 -37.05
CA ALA A 12 4.88 -9.05 -38.07
C ALA A 12 5.00 -8.35 -39.45
N THR A 13 6.12 -8.52 -40.13
CA THR A 13 6.40 -8.11 -41.53
C THR A 13 7.64 -8.94 -41.91
N ARG A 14 7.82 -9.63 -43.05
CA ARG A 14 7.19 -9.77 -44.37
C ARG A 14 7.80 -11.06 -44.94
N ASN A 15 7.03 -11.91 -45.60
CA ASN A 15 7.56 -12.83 -46.60
C ASN A 15 6.88 -12.48 -47.93
N THR A 16 7.66 -12.01 -48.91
CA THR A 16 7.23 -11.80 -50.30
C THR A 16 8.25 -12.48 -51.20
N SER A 17 7.80 -13.50 -51.93
CA SER A 17 8.48 -14.03 -53.10
C SER A 17 7.46 -14.19 -54.24
N ALA A 18 7.98 -14.27 -55.46
CA ALA A 18 7.32 -14.39 -56.76
C ALA A 18 6.90 -13.07 -57.44
N ILE A 19 7.85 -12.53 -58.21
CA ILE A 19 7.61 -11.69 -59.38
C ILE A 19 6.88 -12.58 -60.41
N SER A 20 5.64 -12.23 -60.75
CA SER A 20 4.96 -12.71 -61.96
C SER A 20 4.68 -11.48 -62.83
N ASP A 21 5.01 -11.56 -64.11
CA ASP A 21 4.72 -10.52 -65.09
C ASP A 21 3.20 -10.34 -65.22
N LYS A 22 2.67 -9.30 -64.59
CA LYS A 22 1.24 -8.99 -64.63
C LYS A 22 0.92 -8.11 -65.83
N VAL A 23 0.42 -8.71 -66.90
CA VAL A 23 -0.23 -7.97 -68.00
C VAL A 23 -1.55 -7.40 -67.47
N LYS A 24 -1.65 -6.07 -67.44
CA LYS A 24 -2.83 -5.37 -66.92
C LYS A 24 -3.92 -5.32 -67.99
N VAL A 25 -4.88 -6.23 -67.91
CA VAL A 25 -6.07 -6.24 -68.76
C VAL A 25 -7.18 -5.45 -68.06
N THR A 26 -7.66 -4.38 -68.69
CA THR A 26 -8.82 -3.60 -68.21
C THR A 26 -10.05 -3.98 -69.02
N VAL A 27 -11.05 -4.58 -68.39
CA VAL A 27 -12.33 -4.94 -69.03
C VAL A 27 -13.42 -4.02 -68.49
N SER A 28 -14.11 -3.33 -69.40
CA SER A 28 -15.28 -2.50 -69.09
C SER A 28 -16.55 -3.32 -69.30
N LEU A 29 -17.33 -3.53 -68.25
CA LEU A 29 -18.59 -4.27 -68.29
C LEU A 29 -19.77 -3.32 -68.03
N THR A 30 -20.92 -3.63 -68.61
CA THR A 30 -22.20 -2.98 -68.27
C THR A 30 -22.62 -3.39 -66.85
N ALA A 31 -23.42 -2.57 -66.16
CA ALA A 31 -23.77 -2.81 -64.75
C ALA A 31 -24.39 -4.21 -64.50
N ASP A 32 -25.25 -4.66 -65.41
CA ASP A 32 -25.92 -5.97 -65.32
C ASP A 32 -24.94 -7.13 -65.52
N SER A 33 -24.02 -7.01 -66.47
CA SER A 33 -23.01 -8.06 -66.70
C SER A 33 -21.98 -8.14 -65.57
N ALA A 34 -21.66 -7.02 -64.91
CA ALA A 34 -20.81 -7.01 -63.72
C ALA A 34 -21.46 -7.72 -62.52
N GLN A 35 -22.79 -7.62 -62.38
CA GLN A 35 -23.54 -8.31 -61.33
C GLN A 35 -23.62 -9.83 -61.58
N GLN A 36 -23.83 -10.25 -62.83
CA GLN A 36 -23.86 -11.67 -63.19
C GLN A 36 -22.50 -12.36 -62.95
N VAL A 37 -21.40 -11.68 -63.27
CA VAL A 37 -20.05 -12.21 -63.01
C VAL A 37 -19.76 -12.28 -61.50
N GLU A 38 -20.28 -11.35 -60.69
CA GLU A 38 -20.17 -11.42 -59.22
C GLU A 38 -20.96 -12.60 -58.64
N ALA A 39 -22.18 -12.84 -59.16
CA ALA A 39 -23.00 -13.97 -58.74
C ALA A 39 -22.33 -15.30 -59.06
N LEU A 40 -21.82 -15.47 -60.28
CA LEU A 40 -21.08 -16.66 -60.70
C LEU A 40 -19.78 -16.87 -59.89
N ALA A 41 -19.04 -15.79 -59.61
CA ALA A 41 -17.83 -15.88 -58.80
C ALA A 41 -18.14 -16.35 -57.36
N LYS A 42 -19.24 -15.87 -56.77
CA LYS A 42 -19.70 -16.31 -55.44
C LYS A 42 -20.19 -17.76 -55.44
N GLU A 43 -20.94 -18.16 -56.45
CA GLU A 43 -21.44 -19.53 -56.59
C GLU A 43 -20.30 -20.55 -56.72
N LEU A 44 -19.25 -20.17 -57.44
CA LEU A 44 -18.05 -21.00 -57.64
C LEU A 44 -16.99 -20.82 -56.53
N GLY A 45 -17.23 -19.95 -55.55
CA GLY A 45 -16.30 -19.68 -54.44
C GLY A 45 -14.95 -19.08 -54.85
N VAL A 46 -14.84 -18.51 -56.05
CA VAL A 46 -13.59 -17.95 -56.61
C VAL A 46 -13.66 -16.42 -56.72
N SER A 47 -12.50 -15.76 -56.78
CA SER A 47 -12.47 -14.31 -57.00
C SER A 47 -12.79 -13.97 -58.47
N LYS A 48 -13.35 -12.78 -58.74
CA LYS A 48 -13.62 -12.31 -60.12
C LYS A 48 -12.39 -12.39 -61.02
N SER A 49 -11.24 -11.95 -60.48
CA SER A 49 -9.97 -11.97 -61.21
C SER A 49 -9.54 -13.39 -61.56
N GLU A 50 -9.79 -14.35 -60.67
CA GLU A 50 -9.48 -15.76 -60.90
C GLU A 50 -10.45 -16.43 -61.88
N LEU A 51 -11.73 -16.04 -61.87
CA LEU A 51 -12.71 -16.47 -62.86
C LEU A 51 -12.30 -16.01 -64.27
N PHE A 52 -11.90 -14.75 -64.44
CA PHE A 52 -11.38 -14.25 -65.72
C PHE A 52 -10.05 -14.90 -66.11
N GLU A 53 -9.17 -15.19 -65.16
CA GLU A 53 -7.92 -15.90 -65.42
C GLU A 53 -8.17 -17.34 -65.90
N ARG A 54 -9.19 -18.03 -65.37
CA ARG A 54 -9.59 -19.37 -65.84
C ARG A 54 -10.17 -19.32 -67.26
N LEU A 55 -11.11 -18.41 -67.52
CA LEU A 55 -11.72 -18.26 -68.85
C LEU A 55 -10.69 -17.90 -69.93
N THR A 56 -9.75 -17.01 -69.62
CA THR A 56 -8.70 -16.62 -70.57
C THR A 56 -7.69 -17.74 -70.80
N LYS A 57 -7.34 -18.54 -69.78
CA LYS A 57 -6.49 -19.72 -69.94
C LYS A 57 -7.18 -20.86 -70.69
N GLU A 58 -8.49 -20.99 -70.55
CA GLU A 58 -9.29 -22.01 -71.25
C GLU A 58 -9.47 -21.67 -72.73
N HIS A 59 -9.69 -20.39 -73.07
CA HIS A 59 -9.82 -19.95 -74.46
C HIS A 59 -8.49 -19.76 -75.23
N LEU A 60 -7.37 -19.53 -74.54
CA LEU A 60 -6.05 -19.46 -75.21
C LEU A 60 -5.57 -20.81 -75.75
N ASN A 61 -6.18 -21.92 -75.34
CA ASN A 61 -5.85 -23.26 -75.84
C ASN A 61 -6.63 -23.70 -77.09
N GLN A 62 -7.50 -22.85 -77.67
CA GLN A 62 -8.33 -23.20 -78.84
C GLN A 62 -8.28 -22.21 -80.03
N ALA A 63 -7.30 -21.31 -80.11
CA ALA A 63 -7.17 -20.40 -81.25
C ALA A 63 -5.95 -20.73 -82.11
N THR A 64 -6.13 -21.51 -83.19
CA THR A 64 -5.28 -21.44 -84.38
C THR A 64 -5.71 -20.23 -85.24
N PRO A 65 -4.78 -19.45 -85.79
CA PRO A 65 -5.11 -18.26 -86.59
C PRO A 65 -5.39 -18.65 -88.05
N GLY A 66 -6.46 -18.07 -88.60
CA GLY A 66 -6.67 -17.95 -90.04
C GLY A 66 -7.48 -19.07 -90.68
N GLU A 67 -8.69 -18.74 -91.14
CA GLU A 67 -9.07 -18.78 -92.56
C GLU A 67 -10.56 -18.41 -92.69
N GLU A 68 -10.80 -17.20 -93.20
CA GLU A 68 -12.04 -16.87 -93.89
C GLU A 68 -11.94 -17.45 -95.31
N THR A 69 -12.85 -18.34 -95.70
CA THR A 69 -13.00 -18.72 -97.11
C THR A 69 -14.48 -18.76 -97.47
N THR A 70 -14.97 -17.63 -97.95
CA THR A 70 -16.18 -17.52 -98.79
C THR A 70 -15.89 -18.14 -100.16
N ALA A 71 -16.73 -19.07 -100.62
CA ALA A 71 -16.73 -19.51 -102.02
C ALA A 71 -18.17 -19.57 -102.56
N THR A 72 -18.50 -18.52 -103.32
CA THR A 72 -19.63 -18.40 -104.24
C THR A 72 -19.56 -19.41 -105.37
N LEU A 73 -20.68 -20.09 -105.62
CA LEU A 73 -20.94 -20.91 -106.80
C LEU A 73 -21.14 -20.02 -108.03
N ASN A 74 -20.46 -20.32 -109.14
CA ASN A 74 -20.97 -19.98 -110.47
C ASN A 74 -20.76 -21.14 -111.43
N VAL A 75 -21.86 -21.78 -111.79
CA VAL A 75 -21.96 -22.80 -112.83
C VAL A 75 -22.39 -22.06 -114.09
N GLU A 76 -21.63 -22.16 -115.17
CA GLU A 76 -22.17 -21.89 -116.49
C GLU A 76 -21.52 -22.81 -117.51
N SER A 77 -22.27 -23.86 -117.83
CA SER A 77 -22.14 -24.66 -119.04
C SER A 77 -22.90 -23.93 -120.15
N SER A 78 -22.29 -23.78 -121.32
CA SER A 78 -23.02 -23.51 -122.55
C SER A 78 -22.59 -24.54 -123.60
N ALA A 79 -23.52 -25.48 -123.83
CA ALA A 79 -23.56 -26.43 -124.94
C ALA A 79 -23.54 -25.71 -126.31
N PRO A 80 -23.34 -26.41 -127.44
CA PRO A 80 -24.43 -27.21 -128.03
C PRO A 80 -23.91 -28.51 -128.69
N ALA A 81 -24.68 -29.48 -129.14
CA ALA A 81 -26.09 -29.86 -129.07
C ALA A 81 -26.14 -31.25 -129.73
N THR A 82 -26.88 -32.20 -129.15
CA THR A 82 -27.73 -33.19 -129.84
C THR A 82 -28.34 -34.16 -128.83
N ASP A 83 -29.59 -34.55 -129.11
CA ASP A 83 -30.38 -35.63 -128.48
C ASP A 83 -30.82 -35.48 -127.01
N ASP A 84 -31.94 -34.77 -126.85
CA ASP A 84 -32.74 -34.56 -125.63
C ASP A 84 -33.17 -35.85 -124.89
N THR A 85 -33.07 -37.02 -125.51
CA THR A 85 -33.37 -38.33 -124.89
C THR A 85 -32.14 -39.05 -124.35
N ALA A 86 -30.96 -38.87 -124.97
CA ALA A 86 -29.72 -39.50 -124.51
C ALA A 86 -29.11 -38.73 -123.32
N LEU A 87 -29.16 -37.40 -123.36
CA LEU A 87 -28.77 -36.55 -122.22
C LEU A 87 -29.65 -36.80 -120.99
N LYS A 88 -30.95 -37.08 -121.17
CA LYS A 88 -31.86 -37.36 -120.05
C LYS A 88 -31.53 -38.69 -119.36
N GLN A 89 -31.20 -39.73 -120.12
CA GLN A 89 -30.75 -41.02 -119.56
C GLN A 89 -29.36 -40.93 -118.93
N GLU A 90 -28.43 -40.16 -119.51
CA GLU A 90 -27.08 -39.94 -118.95
C GLU A 90 -27.16 -39.12 -117.65
N ILE A 91 -28.00 -38.08 -117.59
CA ILE A 91 -28.25 -37.29 -116.37
C ILE A 91 -28.92 -38.15 -115.29
N GLU A 92 -29.83 -39.05 -115.66
CA GLU A 92 -30.49 -39.97 -114.71
C GLU A 92 -29.52 -41.07 -114.22
N ALA A 93 -28.65 -41.59 -115.08
CA ALA A 93 -27.59 -42.52 -114.70
C ALA A 93 -26.54 -41.86 -113.79
N GLN A 94 -26.12 -40.63 -114.10
CA GLN A 94 -25.20 -39.86 -113.26
C GLN A 94 -25.85 -39.46 -111.94
N ALA A 95 -27.14 -39.08 -111.93
CA ALA A 95 -27.89 -38.81 -110.70
C ALA A 95 -27.98 -40.04 -109.79
N ASN A 96 -28.24 -41.23 -110.37
CA ASN A 96 -28.25 -42.48 -109.62
C ASN A 96 -26.85 -42.83 -109.06
N THR A 97 -25.79 -42.64 -109.86
CA THR A 97 -24.42 -42.88 -109.40
C THR A 97 -24.00 -41.91 -108.29
N ILE A 98 -24.39 -40.63 -108.41
CA ILE A 98 -24.14 -39.61 -107.38
C ILE A 98 -24.93 -39.93 -106.10
N GLN A 99 -26.17 -40.42 -106.22
CA GLN A 99 -26.97 -40.82 -105.06
C GLN A 99 -26.38 -42.05 -104.35
N GLU A 100 -25.86 -43.02 -105.10
CA GLU A 100 -25.23 -44.22 -104.55
C GLU A 100 -23.88 -43.91 -103.89
N LEU A 101 -23.05 -43.05 -104.49
CA LEU A 101 -21.83 -42.54 -103.87
C LEU A 101 -22.12 -41.71 -102.63
N LYS A 102 -23.19 -40.89 -102.64
CA LYS A 102 -23.62 -40.14 -101.46
C LYS A 102 -24.07 -41.08 -100.34
N GLN A 103 -24.74 -42.18 -100.67
CA GLN A 103 -25.17 -43.17 -99.69
C GLN A 103 -23.98 -43.95 -99.10
N GLN A 104 -23.02 -44.40 -99.93
CA GLN A 104 -21.78 -45.03 -99.46
C GLN A 104 -20.94 -44.06 -98.61
N LEU A 105 -20.77 -42.81 -99.04
CA LEU A 105 -20.03 -41.80 -98.27
C LEU A 105 -20.71 -41.53 -96.92
N THR A 106 -22.04 -41.44 -96.88
CA THR A 106 -22.80 -41.28 -95.63
C THR A 106 -22.59 -42.49 -94.70
N GLN A 107 -22.55 -43.70 -95.26
CA GLN A 107 -22.38 -44.93 -94.49
C GLN A 107 -20.94 -45.11 -93.99
N THR A 108 -19.94 -44.77 -94.80
CA THR A 108 -18.53 -44.78 -94.40
C THR A 108 -18.23 -43.71 -93.35
N ILE A 109 -18.78 -42.50 -93.50
CA ILE A 109 -18.65 -41.43 -92.50
C ILE A 109 -19.35 -41.83 -91.19
N ALA A 110 -20.53 -42.45 -91.25
CA ALA A 110 -21.22 -42.95 -90.04
C ALA A 110 -20.42 -44.05 -89.31
N VAL A 111 -19.76 -44.95 -90.04
CA VAL A 111 -18.92 -45.99 -89.43
C VAL A 111 -17.62 -45.41 -88.85
N GLN A 112 -16.97 -44.49 -89.56
CA GLN A 112 -15.75 -43.80 -89.08
C GLN A 112 -16.05 -42.97 -87.82
N THR A 113 -17.09 -42.13 -87.85
CA THR A 113 -17.50 -41.32 -86.69
C THR A 113 -17.86 -42.19 -85.48
N TYR A 114 -18.55 -43.30 -85.67
CA TYR A 114 -18.83 -44.25 -84.60
C TYR A 114 -17.55 -44.89 -84.02
N GLN A 115 -16.59 -45.26 -84.86
CA GLN A 115 -15.31 -45.83 -84.40
C GLN A 115 -14.48 -44.80 -83.61
N THR A 116 -14.39 -43.56 -84.09
CA THR A 116 -13.68 -42.48 -83.38
C THR A 116 -14.35 -42.18 -82.03
N LEU A 117 -15.68 -42.06 -82.01
CA LEU A 117 -16.43 -41.80 -80.77
C LEU A 117 -16.27 -42.94 -79.76
N LYS A 118 -16.23 -44.19 -80.22
CA LYS A 118 -15.97 -45.36 -79.37
C LYS A 118 -14.55 -45.33 -78.78
N GLN A 119 -13.56 -44.95 -79.58
CA GLN A 119 -12.17 -44.86 -79.12
C GLN A 119 -11.99 -43.71 -78.12
N GLU A 120 -12.64 -42.56 -78.37
CA GLU A 120 -12.66 -41.42 -77.45
C GLU A 120 -13.35 -41.78 -76.12
N ALA A 121 -14.49 -42.48 -76.18
CA ALA A 121 -15.18 -42.94 -74.99
C ALA A 121 -14.30 -43.88 -74.14
N GLU A 122 -13.53 -44.78 -74.77
CA GLU A 122 -12.63 -45.68 -74.04
C GLU A 122 -11.42 -44.94 -73.46
N GLN A 123 -10.88 -43.93 -74.16
CA GLN A 123 -9.83 -43.07 -73.60
C GLN A 123 -10.32 -42.22 -72.42
N GLN A 124 -11.51 -41.65 -72.53
CA GLN A 124 -12.13 -40.89 -71.43
C GLN A 124 -12.35 -41.80 -70.21
N LYS A 125 -12.84 -43.03 -70.43
CA LYS A 125 -13.01 -44.03 -69.38
C LYS A 125 -11.68 -44.38 -68.69
N GLN A 126 -10.60 -44.56 -69.45
CA GLN A 126 -9.28 -44.81 -68.86
C GLN A 126 -8.78 -43.59 -68.06
N THR A 127 -8.97 -42.38 -68.58
CA THR A 127 -8.58 -41.14 -67.89
C THR A 127 -9.33 -40.96 -66.57
N ILE A 128 -10.62 -41.27 -66.54
CA ILE A 128 -11.44 -41.24 -65.33
C ILE A 128 -10.93 -42.26 -64.30
N ALA A 129 -10.59 -43.48 -64.74
CA ALA A 129 -10.03 -44.50 -63.86
C ALA A 129 -8.68 -44.08 -63.24
N ASP A 130 -7.79 -43.51 -64.04
CA ASP A 130 -6.48 -43.03 -63.56
C ASP A 130 -6.64 -41.86 -62.57
N LEU A 131 -7.56 -40.92 -62.84
CA LEU A 131 -7.86 -39.81 -61.93
C LEU A 131 -8.47 -40.30 -60.61
N GLN A 132 -9.37 -41.28 -60.66
CA GLN A 132 -9.93 -41.90 -59.45
C GLN A 132 -8.83 -42.55 -58.60
N GLN A 133 -7.92 -43.29 -59.23
CA GLN A 133 -6.81 -43.93 -58.54
C GLN A 133 -5.84 -42.91 -57.93
N GLN A 134 -5.56 -41.80 -58.62
CA GLN A 134 -4.75 -40.71 -58.07
C GLN A 134 -5.41 -40.03 -56.86
N LEU A 135 -6.73 -39.86 -56.89
CA LEU A 135 -7.48 -39.26 -55.80
C LEU A 135 -7.45 -40.15 -54.55
N GLU A 136 -7.66 -41.45 -54.73
CA GLU A 136 -7.62 -42.44 -53.64
C GLU A 136 -6.21 -42.57 -53.04
N ASN A 137 -5.17 -42.58 -53.88
CA ASN A 137 -3.78 -42.56 -53.42
C ASN A 137 -3.42 -41.26 -52.68
N LYS A 138 -3.91 -40.10 -53.13
CA LYS A 138 -3.71 -38.84 -52.40
C LYS A 138 -4.40 -38.83 -51.04
N VAL A 139 -5.64 -39.32 -50.96
CA VAL A 139 -6.40 -39.38 -49.70
C VAL A 139 -5.71 -40.32 -48.69
N THR A 140 -5.20 -41.46 -49.14
CA THR A 140 -4.47 -42.41 -48.29
C THR A 140 -3.08 -41.92 -47.88
N GLN A 141 -2.40 -41.10 -48.69
CA GLN A 141 -1.09 -40.51 -48.35
C GLN A 141 -1.16 -39.22 -47.52
N THR A 142 -2.28 -38.49 -47.55
CA THR A 142 -2.41 -37.20 -46.84
C THR A 142 -2.98 -37.32 -45.44
N VAL A 143 -3.59 -38.45 -45.10
CA VAL A 143 -4.10 -38.72 -43.74
C VAL A 143 -3.75 -40.15 -43.38
N ASP A 144 -2.58 -40.35 -42.77
CA ASP A 144 -2.29 -41.64 -42.14
C ASP A 144 -3.31 -41.87 -41.02
N LYS A 145 -3.91 -43.05 -41.00
CA LYS A 145 -4.86 -43.46 -39.94
C LYS A 145 -4.28 -43.26 -38.54
N GLU A 146 -2.96 -43.41 -38.42
CA GLU A 146 -2.18 -43.18 -37.20
C GLU A 146 -2.16 -41.71 -36.78
N THR A 147 -2.06 -40.75 -37.71
CA THR A 147 -2.12 -39.31 -37.37
C THR A 147 -3.51 -38.91 -36.89
N TYR A 148 -4.57 -39.47 -37.48
CA TYR A 148 -5.93 -39.22 -37.01
C TYR A 148 -6.18 -39.78 -35.60
N GLN A 149 -5.72 -41.00 -35.33
CA GLN A 149 -5.84 -41.62 -34.00
C GLN A 149 -5.04 -40.86 -32.94
N ALA A 150 -3.80 -40.47 -33.24
CA ALA A 150 -2.97 -39.67 -32.34
C ALA A 150 -3.60 -38.30 -32.03
N LEU A 151 -4.18 -37.63 -33.03
CA LEU A 151 -4.88 -36.37 -32.84
C LEU A 151 -6.13 -36.54 -31.96
N GLN A 152 -6.85 -37.65 -32.12
CA GLN A 152 -8.02 -37.98 -31.30
C GLN A 152 -7.64 -38.25 -29.83
N GLU A 153 -6.56 -39.00 -29.58
CA GLU A 153 -6.05 -39.20 -28.22
C GLU A 153 -5.58 -37.89 -27.59
N THR A 154 -4.81 -37.10 -28.34
CA THR A 154 -4.34 -35.77 -27.89
C THR A 154 -5.52 -34.86 -27.54
N SER A 155 -6.59 -34.89 -28.34
CA SER A 155 -7.81 -34.12 -28.07
C SER A 155 -8.48 -34.53 -26.75
N LYS A 156 -8.61 -35.84 -26.50
CA LYS A 156 -9.18 -36.36 -25.24
C LYS A 156 -8.33 -35.99 -24.02
N GLU A 157 -7.01 -36.03 -24.16
CA GLU A 157 -6.09 -35.66 -23.08
C GLU A 157 -6.16 -34.15 -22.78
N GLN A 158 -6.25 -33.32 -23.83
CA GLN A 158 -6.50 -31.89 -23.69
C GLN A 158 -7.84 -31.61 -23.03
N GLU A 159 -8.91 -32.33 -23.39
CA GLU A 159 -10.24 -32.19 -22.79
C GLU A 159 -10.23 -32.52 -21.30
N SER A 160 -9.52 -33.59 -20.90
CA SER A 160 -9.28 -33.94 -19.49
C SER A 160 -8.50 -32.86 -18.74
N THR A 161 -7.45 -32.33 -19.37
CA THR A 161 -6.63 -31.25 -18.79
C THR A 161 -7.44 -29.97 -18.59
N ILE A 162 -8.28 -29.61 -19.57
CA ILE A 162 -9.18 -28.46 -19.49
C ILE A 162 -10.18 -28.67 -18.35
N ALA A 163 -10.77 -29.85 -18.20
CA ALA A 163 -11.69 -30.15 -17.10
C ALA A 163 -11.01 -30.03 -15.72
N GLN A 164 -9.76 -30.49 -15.59
CA GLN A 164 -8.99 -30.32 -14.35
C GLN A 164 -8.70 -28.86 -14.05
N LEU A 165 -8.28 -28.08 -15.04
CA LEU A 165 -8.04 -26.64 -14.90
C LEU A 165 -9.32 -25.88 -14.53
N GLN A 166 -10.46 -26.24 -15.13
CA GLN A 166 -11.77 -25.68 -14.77
C GLN A 166 -12.13 -26.00 -13.31
N THR A 167 -11.84 -27.22 -12.86
CA THR A 167 -12.06 -27.62 -11.46
C THR A 167 -11.19 -26.80 -10.50
N GLN A 168 -9.92 -26.59 -10.84
CA GLN A 168 -9.02 -25.73 -10.04
C GLN A 168 -9.49 -24.27 -10.05
N LEU A 169 -9.94 -23.76 -11.20
CA LEU A 169 -10.45 -22.38 -11.31
C LEU A 169 -11.69 -22.18 -10.43
N ASN A 170 -12.59 -23.18 -10.40
CA ASN A 170 -13.79 -23.15 -9.55
C ASN A 170 -13.47 -23.25 -8.05
N ARG A 171 -12.28 -23.73 -7.68
CA ARG A 171 -11.83 -23.79 -6.27
C ARG A 171 -11.37 -22.43 -5.74
N ILE A 172 -10.92 -21.53 -6.61
CA ILE A 172 -10.46 -20.18 -6.24
C ILE A 172 -11.54 -19.39 -5.45
N PRO A 173 -12.79 -19.25 -5.94
CA PRO A 173 -13.81 -18.50 -5.22
C PRO A 173 -14.20 -19.12 -3.87
N GLU A 174 -14.13 -20.45 -3.71
CA GLU A 174 -14.33 -21.10 -2.39
C GLU A 174 -13.24 -20.69 -1.39
N LEU A 175 -11.98 -20.64 -1.84
CA LEU A 175 -10.85 -20.21 -1.01
C LEU A 175 -10.92 -18.72 -0.66
N GLU A 176 -11.33 -17.87 -1.61
CA GLU A 176 -11.58 -16.45 -1.36
C GLU A 176 -12.70 -16.23 -0.34
N GLN A 177 -13.79 -16.99 -0.45
CA GLN A 177 -14.89 -16.96 0.52
C GLN A 177 -14.42 -17.42 1.90
N GLN A 178 -13.64 -18.50 1.99
CA GLN A 178 -13.05 -18.97 3.24
C GLN A 178 -12.16 -17.91 3.88
N LEU A 179 -11.30 -17.24 3.10
CA LEU A 179 -10.43 -16.19 3.61
C LEU A 179 -11.24 -15.01 4.18
N THR A 180 -12.32 -14.64 3.50
CA THR A 180 -13.25 -13.58 3.90
C THR A 180 -14.01 -13.94 5.18
N THR A 181 -14.35 -15.22 5.39
CA THR A 181 -15.01 -15.68 6.63
C THR A 181 -14.03 -15.93 7.78
N THR A 182 -12.77 -16.27 7.49
CA THR A 182 -11.75 -16.59 8.52
C THR A 182 -11.17 -15.33 9.16
N ILE A 183 -11.29 -14.18 8.48
CA ILE A 183 -11.03 -12.85 9.07
C ILE A 183 -12.36 -12.09 9.05
N PRO A 184 -13.27 -12.35 10.01
CA PRO A 184 -14.51 -11.60 10.10
C PRO A 184 -14.18 -10.11 10.23
N ALA A 185 -14.91 -9.24 9.53
CA ALA A 185 -14.78 -7.79 9.76
C ALA A 185 -14.97 -7.42 11.25
N GLU A 186 -15.73 -8.25 11.99
CA GLU A 186 -15.90 -8.16 13.44
C GLU A 186 -14.58 -8.31 14.22
N THR A 187 -13.66 -9.19 13.81
CA THR A 187 -12.37 -9.32 14.51
C THR A 187 -11.48 -8.11 14.29
N TYR A 188 -11.50 -7.52 13.09
CA TYR A 188 -10.79 -6.27 12.81
C TYR A 188 -11.38 -5.10 13.61
N GLN A 189 -12.70 -4.95 13.62
CA GLN A 189 -13.38 -3.90 14.40
C GLN A 189 -13.18 -4.08 15.92
N ALA A 190 -13.21 -5.32 16.41
CA ALA A 190 -12.93 -5.63 17.81
C ALA A 190 -11.49 -5.28 18.18
N LEU A 191 -10.51 -5.64 17.34
CA LEU A 191 -9.11 -5.32 17.56
C LEU A 191 -8.87 -3.80 17.53
N GLN A 192 -9.54 -3.08 16.63
CA GLN A 192 -9.47 -1.63 16.55
C GLN A 192 -10.08 -0.97 17.79
N SER A 193 -11.23 -1.45 18.25
CA SER A 193 -11.87 -0.98 19.49
C SER A 193 -10.99 -1.25 20.72
N GLN A 194 -10.34 -2.42 20.77
CA GLN A 194 -9.44 -2.80 21.85
C GLN A 194 -8.18 -1.91 21.86
N LEU A 195 -7.61 -1.60 20.69
CA LEU A 195 -6.48 -0.66 20.57
C LEU A 195 -6.85 0.73 21.11
N GLU A 196 -8.04 1.24 20.76
CA GLU A 196 -8.51 2.54 21.22
C GLU A 196 -8.78 2.55 22.73
N GLN A 197 -9.29 1.46 23.28
CA GLN A 197 -9.45 1.29 24.73
C GLN A 197 -8.08 1.27 25.46
N GLU A 198 -7.09 0.56 24.92
CA GLU A 198 -5.74 0.51 25.50
C GLU A 198 -5.07 1.90 25.45
N GLN A 199 -5.21 2.63 24.34
CA GLN A 199 -4.69 4.00 24.23
C GLN A 199 -5.31 4.94 25.27
N ASN A 200 -6.63 4.87 25.46
CA ASN A 200 -7.31 5.65 26.49
C ASN A 200 -6.84 5.28 27.90
N THR A 201 -6.62 3.99 28.16
CA THR A 201 -6.13 3.51 29.45
C THR A 201 -4.71 4.02 29.73
N ILE A 202 -3.83 3.96 28.73
CA ILE A 202 -2.46 4.49 28.81
C ILE A 202 -2.49 6.00 29.12
N LEU A 203 -3.37 6.75 28.47
CA LEU A 203 -3.50 8.19 28.70
C LEU A 203 -3.96 8.51 30.12
N GLN A 204 -4.93 7.77 30.65
CA GLN A 204 -5.40 7.91 32.04
C GLN A 204 -4.30 7.55 33.06
N LEU A 205 -3.54 6.47 32.81
CA LEU A 205 -2.43 6.08 33.67
C LEU A 205 -1.34 7.15 33.69
N ASN A 206 -1.00 7.73 32.54
CA ASN A 206 -0.02 8.82 32.45
C ASN A 206 -0.46 10.07 33.24
N GLN A 207 -1.74 10.46 33.15
CA GLN A 207 -2.27 11.57 33.94
C GLN A 207 -2.20 11.30 35.45
N ARG A 208 -2.46 10.05 35.86
CA ARG A 208 -2.37 9.64 37.26
C ARG A 208 -0.93 9.64 37.77
N LEU A 209 0.03 9.22 36.93
CA LEU A 209 1.45 9.31 37.23
C LEU A 209 1.89 10.76 37.42
N GLU A 210 1.52 11.66 36.50
CA GLU A 210 1.86 13.09 36.61
C GLU A 210 1.27 13.72 37.89
N THR A 211 0.06 13.32 38.27
CA THR A 211 -0.57 13.79 39.51
C THR A 211 0.18 13.29 40.76
N LEU A 212 0.56 12.01 40.78
CA LEU A 212 1.34 11.43 41.87
C LEU A 212 2.73 12.05 41.99
N GLU A 213 3.40 12.33 40.87
CA GLU A 213 4.70 13.02 40.85
C GLU A 213 4.60 14.40 41.48
N LYS A 214 3.55 15.17 41.17
CA LYS A 214 3.30 16.49 41.79
C LYS A 214 3.04 16.38 43.30
N GLU A 215 2.30 15.36 43.73
CA GLU A 215 2.03 15.12 45.15
C GLU A 215 3.33 14.77 45.91
N VAL A 216 4.17 13.91 45.32
CA VAL A 216 5.48 13.55 45.88
C VAL A 216 6.38 14.78 45.98
N GLU A 217 6.43 15.62 44.95
CA GLU A 217 7.25 16.85 44.98
C GLU A 217 6.80 17.82 46.08
N LYS A 218 5.48 17.96 46.26
CA LYS A 218 4.91 18.76 47.36
C LYS A 218 5.26 18.18 48.73
N SER A 219 5.16 16.86 48.88
CA SER A 219 5.55 16.17 50.11
C SER A 219 7.04 16.35 50.41
N ASN A 220 7.91 16.25 49.41
CA ASN A 220 9.36 16.47 49.55
C ASN A 220 9.68 17.90 49.97
N SER A 221 8.99 18.89 49.39
CA SER A 221 9.12 20.30 49.79
C SER A 221 8.74 20.50 51.26
N SER A 222 7.62 19.91 51.70
CA SER A 222 7.22 19.95 53.12
C SER A 222 8.21 19.25 54.04
N LEU A 223 8.81 18.14 53.59
CA LEU A 223 9.83 17.43 54.36
C LEU A 223 11.10 18.29 54.51
N ALA A 224 11.52 18.98 53.46
CA ALA A 224 12.65 19.91 53.50
C ALA A 224 12.40 21.06 54.50
N GLU A 225 11.18 21.64 54.50
CA GLU A 225 10.81 22.65 55.49
C GLU A 225 10.88 22.13 56.93
N LEU A 226 10.41 20.89 57.17
CA LEU A 226 10.49 20.26 58.49
C LEU A 226 11.94 20.02 58.93
N GLN A 227 12.82 19.60 58.02
CA GLN A 227 14.25 19.44 58.33
C GLN A 227 14.89 20.78 58.71
N VAL A 228 14.56 21.87 58.01
CA VAL A 228 15.02 23.21 58.37
C VAL A 228 14.53 23.60 59.77
N LYS A 229 13.25 23.36 60.08
CA LYS A 229 12.69 23.62 61.42
C LYS A 229 13.39 22.79 62.50
N GLN A 230 13.70 21.52 62.22
CA GLN A 230 14.43 20.65 63.15
C GLN A 230 15.85 21.15 63.41
N GLY A 231 16.56 21.61 62.38
CA GLY A 231 17.86 22.26 62.53
C GLY A 231 17.79 23.54 63.38
N ARG A 232 16.74 24.35 63.20
CA ARG A 232 16.51 25.54 64.01
C ARG A 232 16.21 25.21 65.47
N ILE A 233 15.44 24.16 65.73
CA ILE A 233 15.19 23.68 67.11
C ILE A 233 16.50 23.27 67.76
N ALA A 234 17.34 22.46 67.09
CA ALA A 234 18.64 22.06 67.62
C ALA A 234 19.55 23.27 67.93
N GLU A 235 19.55 24.30 67.06
CA GLU A 235 20.30 25.54 67.31
C GLU A 235 19.77 26.29 68.55
N LEU A 236 18.45 26.36 68.72
CA LEU A 236 17.82 27.00 69.88
C LEU A 236 18.09 26.21 71.17
N GLU A 237 18.04 24.88 71.14
CA GLU A 237 18.40 24.00 72.25
C GLU A 237 19.84 24.20 72.68
N ALA A 238 20.78 24.28 71.72
CA ALA A 238 22.19 24.58 72.01
C ALA A 238 22.37 25.96 72.66
N LYS A 239 21.67 26.98 72.16
CA LYS A 239 21.69 28.33 72.77
C LYS A 239 21.12 28.34 74.18
N LEU A 240 20.02 27.64 74.41
CA LEU A 240 19.41 27.50 75.73
C LEU A 240 20.39 26.81 76.69
N SER A 241 20.96 25.66 76.30
CA SER A 241 21.94 24.94 77.10
C SER A 241 23.16 25.80 77.44
N HIS A 242 23.65 26.62 76.51
CA HIS A 242 24.76 27.54 76.77
C HIS A 242 24.37 28.68 77.72
N SER A 243 23.17 29.26 77.57
CA SER A 243 22.69 30.35 78.44
C SER A 243 22.38 29.91 79.87
N ILE A 244 22.00 28.64 80.04
CA ILE A 244 21.67 27.99 81.33
C ILE A 244 22.93 27.28 81.89
N SER A 245 24.14 27.56 81.36
CA SER A 245 25.39 26.92 81.80
C SER A 245 25.50 26.89 83.32
N GLU A 246 25.98 25.76 83.86
CA GLU A 246 26.30 25.59 85.28
C GLU A 246 27.17 26.75 85.81
N ASP A 247 28.01 27.35 84.95
CA ASP A 247 28.80 28.53 85.27
C ASP A 247 27.95 29.74 85.69
N ASN A 248 26.81 29.97 85.03
CA ASN A 248 25.91 31.07 85.37
C ASN A 248 25.21 30.79 86.71
N TYR A 249 24.84 29.54 86.98
CA TYR A 249 24.25 29.16 88.28
C TYR A 249 25.25 29.25 89.42
N HIS A 250 26.47 28.73 89.23
CA HIS A 250 27.53 28.81 90.24
C HIS A 250 27.96 30.24 90.51
N ASN A 251 28.01 31.10 89.50
CA ASN A 251 28.33 32.50 89.70
C ASN A 251 27.23 33.23 90.49
N LEU A 252 25.95 32.95 90.19
CA LEU A 252 24.83 33.50 90.97
C LEU A 252 24.81 32.97 92.41
N GLU A 253 25.07 31.68 92.61
CA GLU A 253 25.18 31.06 93.94
C GLU A 253 26.33 31.66 94.75
N TYR A 254 27.50 31.86 94.13
CA TYR A 254 28.65 32.52 94.74
C TYR A 254 28.34 33.96 95.15
N LEU A 255 27.67 34.73 94.28
CA LEU A 255 27.23 36.09 94.59
C LEU A 255 26.25 36.12 95.75
N CYS A 256 25.24 35.24 95.76
CA CYS A 256 24.27 35.11 96.85
C CYS A 256 24.96 34.75 98.18
N ALA A 257 25.90 33.80 98.18
CA ALA A 257 26.66 33.42 99.37
C ALA A 257 27.51 34.58 99.90
N THR A 258 28.14 35.33 98.99
CA THR A 258 28.95 36.50 99.33
C THR A 258 28.10 37.62 99.92
N GLN A 259 26.95 37.92 99.30
CA GLN A 259 26.01 38.92 99.82
C GLN A 259 25.46 38.53 101.19
N LYS A 260 25.14 37.26 101.42
CA LYS A 260 24.67 36.75 102.72
C LYS A 260 25.71 36.97 103.82
N LYS A 261 26.99 36.70 103.54
CA LYS A 261 28.10 36.97 104.48
C LYS A 261 28.23 38.47 104.80
N GLN A 262 28.10 39.33 103.79
CA GLN A 262 28.14 40.78 103.99
C GLN A 262 26.96 41.26 104.85
N MET A 263 25.74 40.76 104.62
CA MET A 263 24.58 41.10 105.44
C MET A 263 24.77 40.70 106.90
N ALA A 264 25.22 39.46 107.17
CA ALA A 264 25.49 39.02 108.54
C ALA A 264 26.54 39.90 109.24
N THR A 265 27.56 40.35 108.49
CA THR A 265 28.59 41.27 109.02
C THR A 265 27.98 42.63 109.36
N LEU A 266 27.10 43.16 108.51
CA LEU A 266 26.41 44.42 108.76
C LEU A 266 25.44 44.31 109.95
N GLU A 267 24.70 43.21 110.05
CA GLU A 267 23.82 42.92 111.19
C GLU A 267 24.61 42.87 112.51
N GLN A 268 25.79 42.23 112.52
CA GLN A 268 26.67 42.22 113.68
C GLN A 268 27.18 43.63 114.04
N LYS A 269 27.57 44.44 113.05
CA LYS A 269 27.97 45.83 113.26
C LYS A 269 26.81 46.66 113.82
N LEU A 270 25.61 46.52 113.29
CA LEU A 270 24.40 47.18 113.81
C LEU A 270 24.10 46.75 115.24
N ALA A 271 24.18 45.46 115.55
CA ALA A 271 23.99 44.95 116.91
C ALA A 271 25.03 45.52 117.89
N SER A 272 26.29 45.66 117.45
CA SER A 272 27.34 46.28 118.26
C SER A 272 27.10 47.77 118.50
N LEU A 273 26.69 48.52 117.48
CA LEU A 273 26.32 49.95 117.58
C LEU A 273 25.10 50.18 118.48
N ILE A 274 24.11 49.30 118.42
CA ILE A 274 22.95 49.36 119.32
C ILE A 274 23.40 49.03 120.75
N SER A 275 24.27 48.04 120.95
CA SER A 275 24.79 47.70 122.27
C SER A 275 25.60 48.84 122.90
N THR A 276 26.46 49.50 122.13
CA THR A 276 27.19 50.70 122.60
C THR A 276 26.24 51.86 122.88
N LYS A 277 25.23 52.11 122.03
CA LYS A 277 24.20 53.12 122.29
C LYS A 277 23.44 52.86 123.59
N THR A 278 23.09 51.60 123.88
CA THR A 278 22.40 51.23 125.13
C THR A 278 23.32 51.39 126.36
N GLN A 279 24.63 51.15 126.23
CA GLN A 279 25.61 51.44 127.29
C GLN A 279 25.84 52.94 127.53
N HIS A 280 25.73 53.77 126.50
CA HIS A 280 25.93 55.23 126.59
C HIS A 280 24.67 56.03 126.99
N GLN A 281 23.51 55.39 127.19
CA GLN A 281 22.34 56.02 127.80
C GLN A 281 22.51 56.31 129.31
N GLY A 282 23.63 55.93 129.92
CA GLY A 282 23.97 56.26 131.31
C GLY A 282 24.79 57.53 131.53
N THR A 283 25.60 57.98 130.56
CA THR A 283 26.46 59.19 130.67
C THR A 283 27.01 59.57 129.29
N ALA A 284 26.52 60.64 128.64
CA ALA A 284 27.02 61.05 127.33
C ALA A 284 27.70 62.43 127.36
N SER A 285 29.01 62.45 127.05
CA SER A 285 29.80 63.65 126.75
C SER A 285 29.62 64.04 125.28
N TYR A 286 29.67 65.34 124.97
CA TYR A 286 29.42 65.93 123.64
C TYR A 286 30.22 65.28 122.49
N ASP A 287 31.48 64.88 122.74
CA ASP A 287 32.32 64.21 121.73
C ASP A 287 31.79 62.82 121.32
N ALA A 288 31.12 62.11 122.23
CA ALA A 288 30.51 60.81 121.92
C ALA A 288 29.29 60.98 121.00
N LEU A 289 28.52 62.05 121.19
CA LEU A 289 27.38 62.37 120.32
C LEU A 289 27.83 62.79 118.92
N LYS A 290 28.95 63.51 118.82
CA LYS A 290 29.55 63.91 117.53
C LYS A 290 30.07 62.71 116.74
N ASN A 291 30.80 61.80 117.38
CA ASN A 291 31.26 60.57 116.74
C ASN A 291 30.07 59.67 116.31
N TYR A 292 29.01 59.64 117.11
CA TYR A 292 27.79 58.89 116.78
C TYR A 292 27.08 59.45 115.54
N LEU A 293 26.97 60.77 115.41
CA LEU A 293 26.43 61.42 114.21
C LEU A 293 27.27 61.12 112.97
N GLN A 294 28.61 61.15 113.11
CA GLN A 294 29.53 60.82 112.02
C GLN A 294 29.38 59.36 111.56
N GLU A 295 29.29 58.41 112.49
CA GLU A 295 29.06 57.00 112.17
C GLU A 295 27.69 56.76 111.54
N GLN A 296 26.67 57.53 111.92
CA GLN A 296 25.37 57.50 111.24
C GLN A 296 25.45 58.00 109.81
N ASP A 297 26.15 59.10 109.54
CA ASP A 297 26.33 59.63 108.19
C ASP A 297 27.09 58.64 107.29
N ASP A 298 28.13 57.99 107.83
CA ASP A 298 28.88 56.96 107.09
C ASP A 298 28.00 55.75 106.77
N LEU A 299 27.16 55.34 107.73
CA LEU A 299 26.22 54.23 107.54
C LEU A 299 25.15 54.57 106.50
N ILE A 300 24.59 55.78 106.54
CA ILE A 300 23.61 56.27 105.57
C ILE A 300 24.24 56.25 104.16
N ASN A 301 25.46 56.76 104.00
CA ASN A 301 26.18 56.74 102.72
C ASN A 301 26.40 55.32 102.19
N VAL A 302 26.73 54.36 103.07
CA VAL A 302 26.90 52.95 102.68
C VAL A 302 25.56 52.33 102.25
N LEU A 303 24.48 52.61 102.98
CA LEU A 303 23.15 52.12 102.64
C LEU A 303 22.64 52.70 101.33
N GLU A 304 22.83 54.00 101.10
CA GLU A 304 22.46 54.66 99.83
C GLU A 304 23.19 54.06 98.63
N LYS A 305 24.50 53.82 98.75
CA LYS A 305 25.27 53.11 97.71
C LYS A 305 24.69 51.72 97.43
N ARG A 306 24.32 50.97 98.47
CA ARG A 306 23.76 49.63 98.30
C ARG A 306 22.35 49.65 97.69
N VAL A 307 21.53 50.65 98.03
CA VAL A 307 20.22 50.85 97.37
C VAL A 307 20.41 51.13 95.88
N LEU A 308 21.38 51.96 95.50
CA LEU A 308 21.70 52.24 94.09
C LEU A 308 22.17 50.98 93.35
N GLU A 309 23.04 50.17 93.96
CA GLU A 309 23.50 48.90 93.38
C GLU A 309 22.33 47.92 93.18
N LEU A 310 21.47 47.76 94.19
CA LEU A 310 20.29 46.90 94.10
C LEU A 310 19.30 47.39 93.04
N HIS A 311 19.10 48.70 92.93
CA HIS A 311 18.28 49.29 91.88
C HIS A 311 18.86 49.04 90.49
N GLY A 312 20.19 49.16 90.33
CA GLY A 312 20.89 48.81 89.09
C GLY A 312 20.67 47.35 88.70
N LEU A 313 20.81 46.42 89.64
CA LEU A 313 20.55 44.99 89.39
C LEU A 313 19.09 44.70 89.04
N ALA A 314 18.15 45.33 89.74
CA ALA A 314 16.72 45.18 89.46
C ALA A 314 16.36 45.67 88.06
N SER A 315 16.82 46.88 87.68
CA SER A 315 16.60 47.44 86.35
C SER A 315 17.23 46.60 85.23
N PHE A 316 18.42 46.03 85.47
CA PHE A 316 19.04 45.09 84.56
C PHE A 316 18.21 43.80 84.40
N GLY A 317 17.72 43.23 85.50
CA GLY A 317 16.84 42.07 85.50
C GLY A 317 15.54 42.32 84.71
N GLU A 318 14.91 43.47 84.92
CA GLU A 318 13.70 43.89 84.20
C GLU A 318 13.96 44.06 82.69
N SER A 319 15.13 44.58 82.31
CA SER A 319 15.55 44.68 80.90
C SER A 319 15.72 43.30 80.25
N GLN A 320 16.37 42.36 80.94
CA GLN A 320 16.55 41.00 80.42
C GLN A 320 15.22 40.26 80.30
N LEU A 321 14.34 40.40 81.30
CA LEU A 321 13.00 39.81 81.27
C LEU A 321 12.17 40.40 80.13
N SER A 322 12.25 41.72 79.90
CA SER A 322 11.58 42.38 78.78
C SER A 322 12.09 41.89 77.42
N LYS A 323 13.42 41.71 77.27
CA LYS A 323 14.02 41.13 76.06
C LYS A 323 13.59 39.69 75.83
N TRP A 324 13.54 38.89 76.90
CA TRP A 324 13.06 37.52 76.84
C TRP A 324 11.60 37.49 76.39
N ARG A 325 10.73 38.26 77.05
CA ARG A 325 9.29 38.33 76.72
C ARG A 325 9.02 38.75 75.27
N ASN A 326 9.75 39.74 74.75
CA ASN A 326 9.59 40.15 73.36
C ASN A 326 10.07 39.09 72.37
N ARG A 327 11.11 38.31 72.71
CA ARG A 327 11.60 37.22 71.85
C ARG A 327 10.71 35.97 71.89
N THR A 328 10.00 35.72 72.99
CA THR A 328 9.16 34.52 73.14
C THR A 328 7.71 34.72 72.74
N PHE A 329 7.16 35.93 72.87
CA PHE A 329 5.73 36.16 72.63
C PHE A 329 5.39 37.09 71.46
N ASN A 330 6.36 37.84 70.90
CA ASN A 330 6.14 38.80 69.81
C ASN A 330 7.04 38.54 68.58
N GLY A 331 7.58 37.32 68.43
CA GLY A 331 8.44 36.90 67.31
C GLY A 331 7.75 35.95 66.36
#